data_AF-A0A9Q4FYI8-F1
#
_entry.id   AF-A0A9Q4FYI8-F1
#
_cell.length_a   1.000
_cell.length_b   1.000
_cell.length_c   1.000
_cell.angle_alpha   90.00
_cell.angle_beta   90.00
_cell.angle_gamma   90.00
#
_symmetry.space_group_name_H-M   'P 1'
#
loop_
_entity.id
_entity.type
_entity.pdbx_description
1 polymer ?
#
loop_
_entity_poly.entity_id
_entity_poly.type
_entity_poly.pdbx_seq_one_letter_code
_entity_poly.pdbx_strand_id
1 'polypeptide(L)'
;MRLDSTIKRNQLPQHFLNFLGFVETFKVKFSSVTFTLIFLNLGVVYLLYVPFPMVVYYLILPLIILAHIWMIRLLCKNPYTVQYEFIWFIGIIAVIGSVLYLVLFQGIAYFMLGLSNLLFLFTSNLIFVIATFVFLKYQMNKYSDITKKRKTDYIYHSGLLTAGPGIGYIIGQAVMRHSEYLTWLVLFCIFLFFSLFLSYVAAKFIYKALFMRANWHLVVFQKPLKRDRKKFREKGLVLK
;
A
#
# COMPACT_ATOMS: atom_id res chain seq x y z
N MET A 1 10.73 19.96 -1.54
CA MET A 1 10.54 18.79 -0.64
C MET A 1 11.19 19.00 0.72
N ARG A 2 12.38 19.61 0.79
CA ARG A 2 12.99 20.07 2.04
C ARG A 2 12.33 21.38 2.49
N LEU A 3 11.92 21.43 3.74
CA LEU A 3 11.44 22.64 4.41
C LEU A 3 12.65 23.42 4.95
N ASP A 4 12.47 24.72 5.18
CA ASP A 4 13.50 25.52 5.83
C ASP A 4 13.84 24.93 7.21
N SER A 5 15.13 24.72 7.45
CA SER A 5 15.68 24.19 8.71
C SER A 5 15.40 25.07 9.94
N THR A 6 14.99 26.32 9.74
CA THR A 6 14.60 27.22 10.82
C THR A 6 13.20 26.93 11.37
N ILE A 7 12.35 26.24 10.59
CA ILE A 7 10.96 25.94 10.96
C ILE A 7 10.93 24.89 12.06
N LYS A 8 10.27 25.22 13.17
CA LYS A 8 10.08 24.28 14.29
C LYS A 8 8.81 23.44 14.08
N ARG A 9 8.82 22.20 14.57
CA ARG A 9 7.69 21.26 14.45
C ARG A 9 6.36 21.83 14.96
N ASN A 10 6.39 22.62 16.04
CA ASN A 10 5.19 23.23 16.63
C ASN A 10 4.55 24.32 15.74
N GLN A 11 5.25 24.83 14.73
CA GLN A 11 4.74 25.80 13.77
C GLN A 11 4.03 25.14 12.58
N LEU A 12 4.11 23.81 12.45
CA LEU A 12 3.50 23.08 11.34
C LEU A 12 2.00 22.90 11.55
N PRO A 13 1.19 23.05 10.48
CA PRO A 13 -0.22 22.69 10.53
C PRO A 13 -0.44 21.21 10.90
N GLN A 14 -1.59 20.92 11.52
CA GLN A 14 -1.94 19.58 11.99
C GLN A 14 -1.86 18.50 10.88
N HIS A 15 -2.20 18.83 9.65
CA HIS A 15 -2.14 17.88 8.54
C HIS A 15 -0.69 17.47 8.18
N PHE A 16 0.30 18.36 8.34
CA PHE A 16 1.72 18.03 8.22
C PHE A 16 2.20 17.21 9.41
N LEU A 17 1.74 17.53 10.63
CA LEU A 17 2.06 16.75 11.82
C LEU A 17 1.54 15.31 11.73
N ASN A 18 0.32 15.12 11.25
CA ASN A 18 -0.27 13.80 11.02
C ASN A 18 0.47 13.05 9.90
N PHE A 19 0.91 13.76 8.85
CA PHE A 19 1.70 13.17 7.77
C PHE A 19 3.09 12.73 8.25
N LEU A 20 3.76 13.54 9.06
CA LEU A 20 5.04 13.25 9.73
C LEU A 20 4.90 12.28 10.92
N GLY A 21 3.67 11.93 11.31
CA GLY A 21 3.41 10.94 12.35
C GLY A 21 3.67 9.52 11.85
N PHE A 22 4.23 8.66 12.69
CA PHE A 22 4.33 7.23 12.42
C PHE A 22 2.97 6.56 12.59
N VAL A 23 2.79 5.40 11.94
CA VAL A 23 1.68 4.51 12.23
C VAL A 23 1.81 4.06 13.68
N GLU A 24 0.68 3.97 14.39
CA GLU A 24 0.66 3.51 15.79
C GLU A 24 1.38 2.15 15.92
N THR A 25 2.31 2.07 16.86
CA THR A 25 3.22 0.93 17.02
C THR A 25 2.50 -0.41 17.24
N PHE A 26 1.34 -0.42 17.89
CA PHE A 26 0.54 -1.64 18.06
C PHE A 26 -0.11 -2.11 16.75
N LYS A 27 -0.36 -1.21 15.80
CA LYS A 27 -0.92 -1.54 14.48
C LYS A 27 0.15 -2.04 13.52
N VAL A 28 1.43 -1.71 13.72
CA VAL A 28 2.54 -2.09 12.82
C VAL A 28 2.52 -3.58 12.49
N LYS A 29 2.43 -4.45 13.49
CA LYS A 29 2.45 -5.91 13.28
C LYS A 29 1.22 -6.38 12.51
N PHE A 30 0.04 -6.00 12.99
CA PHE A 30 -1.23 -6.38 12.35
C PHE A 30 -1.29 -5.89 10.90
N SER A 31 -0.99 -4.60 10.67
CA SER A 31 -0.94 -4.02 9.33
C SER A 31 0.11 -4.67 8.43
N SER A 32 1.28 -5.08 8.96
CA SER A 32 2.27 -5.82 8.17
C SER A 32 1.71 -7.14 7.64
N VAL A 33 0.98 -7.87 8.50
CA VAL A 33 0.31 -9.12 8.14
C VAL A 33 -0.81 -8.86 7.15
N THR A 34 -1.67 -7.86 7.39
CA THR A 34 -2.79 -7.51 6.51
C THR A 34 -2.30 -7.17 5.10
N PHE A 35 -1.32 -6.27 4.97
CA PHE A 35 -0.81 -5.86 3.65
C PHE A 35 -0.15 -7.00 2.88
N THR A 36 0.54 -7.90 3.57
CA THR A 36 1.23 -9.03 2.91
C THR A 36 0.27 -10.17 2.63
N LEU A 37 -0.42 -10.69 3.65
CA LEU A 37 -1.24 -11.90 3.48
C LEU A 37 -2.59 -11.63 2.80
N ILE A 38 -3.18 -10.44 2.95
CA ILE A 38 -4.47 -10.14 2.31
C ILE A 38 -4.21 -9.48 0.96
N PHE A 39 -3.55 -8.32 0.94
CA PHE A 39 -3.41 -7.59 -0.31
C PHE A 39 -2.43 -8.24 -1.28
N LEU A 40 -1.29 -8.76 -0.84
CA LEU A 40 -0.35 -9.43 -1.75
C LEU A 40 -0.80 -10.85 -2.09
N ASN A 41 -1.02 -11.71 -1.09
CA ASN A 41 -1.24 -13.14 -1.35
C ASN A 41 -2.56 -13.45 -2.05
N LEU A 42 -3.60 -12.62 -1.92
CA LEU A 42 -4.82 -12.81 -2.70
C LEU A 42 -4.52 -12.74 -4.20
N GLY A 43 -3.66 -11.81 -4.64
CA GLY A 43 -3.17 -11.78 -6.02
C GLY A 43 -2.29 -12.98 -6.38
N VAL A 44 -1.46 -13.46 -5.45
CA VAL A 44 -0.59 -14.62 -5.68
C VAL A 44 -1.39 -15.91 -5.92
N VAL A 45 -2.47 -16.11 -5.17
CA VAL A 45 -3.37 -17.26 -5.37
C VAL A 45 -3.89 -17.27 -6.81
N TYR A 46 -4.33 -16.11 -7.32
CA TYR A 46 -4.77 -16.00 -8.72
C TYR A 46 -3.63 -16.14 -9.72
N LEU A 47 -2.43 -15.64 -9.41
CA LEU A 47 -1.25 -15.79 -10.25
C LEU A 47 -0.89 -17.28 -10.47
N LEU A 48 -1.03 -18.09 -9.42
CA LEU A 48 -0.77 -19.53 -9.49
C LEU A 48 -1.89 -20.32 -10.19
N TYR A 49 -3.10 -19.74 -10.25
CA TYR A 49 -4.25 -20.36 -10.91
C TYR A 49 -4.25 -20.16 -12.43
N VAL A 50 -3.88 -18.96 -12.90
CA VAL A 50 -3.89 -18.61 -14.33
C VAL A 50 -2.58 -19.06 -14.99
N PRO A 51 -2.61 -19.70 -16.19
CA PRO A 51 -1.41 -20.25 -16.84
C PRO A 51 -0.57 -19.16 -17.52
N PHE A 52 0.10 -18.32 -16.73
CA PHE A 52 0.99 -17.29 -17.26
C PHE A 52 2.28 -17.89 -17.87
N PRO A 53 2.97 -17.17 -18.76
CA PRO A 53 4.31 -17.56 -19.20
C PRO A 53 5.29 -17.62 -18.02
N MET A 54 6.22 -18.59 -18.04
CA MET A 54 7.21 -18.79 -16.98
C MET A 54 7.99 -17.52 -16.59
N VAL A 55 8.25 -16.64 -17.56
CA VAL A 55 8.91 -15.34 -17.35
C VAL A 55 8.19 -14.48 -16.29
N VAL A 56 6.86 -14.50 -16.27
CA VAL A 56 6.06 -13.75 -15.29
C VAL A 56 6.31 -14.27 -13.88
N TYR A 57 6.34 -15.59 -13.69
CA TYR A 57 6.62 -16.18 -12.38
C TYR A 57 8.04 -15.86 -11.91
N TYR A 58 9.03 -15.96 -12.79
CA TYR A 58 10.41 -15.64 -12.45
C TYR A 58 10.61 -14.16 -12.08
N LEU A 59 9.79 -13.26 -12.60
CA LEU A 59 9.86 -11.84 -12.24
C LEU A 59 9.15 -11.54 -10.91
N ILE A 60 7.96 -12.08 -10.70
CA ILE A 60 7.10 -11.68 -9.58
C ILE A 60 7.39 -12.50 -8.31
N LEU A 61 7.61 -13.81 -8.41
CA LEU A 61 7.78 -14.69 -7.23
C LEU A 61 8.96 -14.28 -6.35
N PRO A 62 10.15 -13.93 -6.88
CA PRO A 62 11.26 -13.47 -6.04
C PRO A 62 10.90 -12.21 -5.23
N LEU A 63 10.17 -11.26 -5.83
CA LEU A 63 9.73 -10.05 -5.14
C LEU A 63 8.75 -10.37 -4.01
N ILE A 64 7.84 -11.33 -4.22
CA ILE A 64 6.91 -11.80 -3.18
C ILE A 64 7.67 -12.47 -2.03
N ILE A 65 8.65 -13.32 -2.32
CA ILE A 65 9.46 -14.00 -1.30
C ILE A 65 10.21 -12.96 -0.44
N LEU A 66 10.84 -11.97 -1.08
CA LEU A 66 11.50 -10.88 -0.37
C LEU A 66 10.54 -10.08 0.50
N ALA A 67 9.32 -9.81 0.03
CA ALA A 67 8.28 -9.14 0.81
C ALA A 67 7.90 -9.94 2.07
N HIS A 68 7.78 -11.27 1.97
CA HIS A 68 7.50 -12.14 3.11
C HIS A 68 8.66 -12.18 4.11
N ILE A 69 9.90 -12.28 3.64
CA ILE A 69 11.09 -12.23 4.51
C ILE A 69 11.13 -10.91 5.28
N TRP A 70 10.83 -9.80 4.60
CA TRP A 70 10.79 -8.49 5.24
C TRP A 70 9.66 -8.37 6.26
N MET A 71 8.48 -8.91 5.95
CA MET A 71 7.36 -8.98 6.90
C MET A 71 7.75 -9.76 8.17
N ILE A 72 8.34 -10.95 8.03
CA ILE A 72 8.78 -11.78 9.17
C ILE A 72 9.75 -10.99 10.05
N ARG A 73 10.73 -10.32 9.45
CA ARG A 73 11.67 -9.46 10.17
C ARG A 73 10.96 -8.36 10.98
N LEU A 74 9.94 -7.70 10.41
CA LEU A 74 9.16 -6.68 11.12
C LEU A 74 8.33 -7.25 12.28
N LEU A 75 7.84 -8.48 12.15
CA LEU A 75 7.12 -9.17 13.22
C LEU A 75 8.01 -9.56 14.40
N CYS A 76 9.25 -9.95 14.12
CA CYS A 76 10.24 -10.30 15.14
C CYS A 76 10.80 -9.05 15.86
N LYS A 77 10.96 -7.93 15.16
CA LYS A 77 11.52 -6.70 15.73
C LYS A 77 10.54 -5.95 16.64
N ASN A 78 11.11 -5.06 17.45
CA ASN A 78 10.35 -4.16 18.29
C ASN A 78 9.66 -3.07 17.41
N PRO A 79 8.32 -2.91 17.47
CA PRO A 79 7.62 -1.92 16.66
C PRO A 79 8.12 -0.47 16.88
N TYR A 80 8.69 -0.17 18.05
CA TYR A 80 9.23 1.15 18.34
C TYR A 80 10.52 1.47 17.58
N THR A 81 11.32 0.46 17.19
CA THR A 81 12.57 0.68 16.44
C THR A 81 12.39 0.63 14.93
N VAL A 82 11.31 0.01 14.45
CA VAL A 82 11.04 -0.17 13.01
C VAL A 82 10.03 0.83 12.45
N GLN A 83 9.69 1.91 13.17
CA GLN A 83 8.65 2.86 12.75
C GLN A 83 8.88 3.45 11.34
N TYR A 84 10.12 3.84 11.04
CA TYR A 84 10.49 4.36 9.72
C TYR A 84 10.66 3.24 8.68
N GLU A 85 11.24 2.09 9.07
CA GLU A 85 11.36 0.89 8.22
C GLU A 85 9.97 0.42 7.74
N PHE A 86 8.96 0.50 8.61
CA PHE A 86 7.59 0.11 8.29
C PHE A 86 6.92 1.01 7.24
N ILE A 87 7.25 2.30 7.19
CA ILE A 87 6.73 3.20 6.15
C ILE A 87 7.26 2.79 4.78
N TRP A 88 8.56 2.47 4.69
CA TRP A 88 9.16 1.93 3.48
C TRP A 88 8.58 0.59 3.08
N PHE A 89 8.38 -0.29 4.05
CA PHE A 89 7.78 -1.60 3.84
C PHE A 89 6.40 -1.50 3.19
N ILE A 90 5.48 -0.66 3.71
CA ILE A 90 4.16 -0.46 3.08
C ILE A 90 4.32 0.08 1.66
N GLY A 91 5.18 1.09 1.47
CA GLY A 91 5.40 1.69 0.16
C GLY A 91 5.87 0.67 -0.88
N ILE A 92 6.86 -0.16 -0.53
CA ILE A 92 7.44 -1.15 -1.46
C ILE A 92 6.50 -2.32 -1.70
N ILE A 93 5.83 -2.86 -0.66
CA ILE A 93 4.81 -3.91 -0.87
C ILE A 93 3.68 -3.40 -1.76
N ALA A 94 3.27 -2.14 -1.60
CA ALA A 94 2.24 -1.56 -2.46
C ALA A 94 2.70 -1.43 -3.92
N VAL A 95 3.99 -1.15 -4.18
CA VAL A 95 4.54 -1.18 -5.55
C VAL A 95 4.48 -2.60 -6.12
N ILE A 96 5.01 -3.59 -5.39
CA ILE A 96 5.03 -5.00 -5.82
C ILE A 96 3.59 -5.47 -6.09
N GLY A 97 2.67 -5.18 -5.17
CA GLY A 97 1.25 -5.48 -5.30
C GLY A 97 0.62 -4.78 -6.50
N SER A 98 0.88 -3.50 -6.74
CA SER A 98 0.31 -2.77 -7.88
C SER A 98 0.71 -3.38 -9.23
N VAL A 99 1.96 -3.84 -9.34
CA VAL A 99 2.48 -4.52 -10.53
C VAL A 99 1.87 -5.90 -10.67
N LEU A 100 1.81 -6.68 -9.56
CA LEU A 100 1.14 -7.98 -9.54
C LEU A 100 -0.30 -7.88 -10.06
N TYR A 101 -1.12 -6.97 -9.52
CA TYR A 101 -2.50 -6.82 -9.95
C TYR A 101 -2.63 -6.27 -11.37
N LEU A 102 -1.67 -5.46 -11.86
CA LEU A 102 -1.65 -5.04 -13.26
C LEU A 102 -1.43 -6.24 -14.20
N VAL A 103 -0.50 -7.12 -13.84
CA VAL A 103 -0.23 -8.35 -14.60
C VAL A 103 -1.44 -9.28 -14.58
N LEU A 104 -2.11 -9.42 -13.43
CA LEU A 104 -3.34 -10.21 -13.33
C LEU A 104 -4.48 -9.62 -14.17
N PHE A 105 -4.65 -8.30 -14.15
CA PHE A 105 -5.59 -7.57 -15.00
C PHE A 105 -5.34 -7.85 -16.49
N GLN A 106 -4.09 -7.74 -16.93
CA GLN A 106 -3.69 -8.03 -18.31
C GLN A 106 -3.87 -9.51 -18.67
N GLY A 107 -3.57 -10.42 -17.74
CA GLY A 107 -3.75 -11.85 -17.92
C GLY A 107 -5.19 -12.27 -18.08
N ILE A 108 -6.11 -11.73 -17.26
CA ILE A 108 -7.55 -11.97 -17.44
C ILE A 108 -8.00 -11.46 -18.81
N ALA A 109 -7.58 -10.25 -19.19
CA ALA A 109 -7.89 -9.71 -20.51
C ALA A 109 -7.45 -10.66 -21.64
N TYR A 110 -6.21 -11.13 -21.58
CA TYR A 110 -5.61 -11.96 -22.62
C TYR A 110 -6.21 -13.38 -22.66
N PHE A 111 -6.19 -14.10 -21.52
CA PHE A 111 -6.53 -15.52 -21.45
C PHE A 111 -8.03 -15.81 -21.33
N MET A 112 -8.78 -14.94 -20.65
CA MET A 112 -10.20 -15.20 -20.34
C MET A 112 -11.16 -14.37 -21.19
N LEU A 113 -10.78 -13.14 -21.55
CA LEU A 113 -11.63 -12.22 -22.33
C LEU A 113 -11.23 -12.14 -23.81
N GLY A 114 -10.16 -12.82 -24.23
CA GLY A 114 -9.70 -12.85 -25.62
C GLY A 114 -9.13 -11.52 -26.14
N LEU A 115 -8.82 -10.57 -25.25
CA LEU A 115 -8.19 -9.30 -25.58
C LEU A 115 -6.69 -9.48 -25.78
N SER A 116 -6.31 -10.12 -26.88
CA SER A 116 -4.92 -10.46 -27.22
C SER A 116 -4.15 -9.36 -27.97
N ASN A 117 -4.74 -8.17 -28.12
CA ASN A 117 -4.15 -7.09 -28.89
C ASN A 117 -2.93 -6.47 -28.15
N LEU A 118 -1.77 -6.43 -28.81
CA LEU A 118 -0.57 -5.73 -28.33
C LEU A 118 -0.87 -4.27 -27.94
N LEU A 119 -1.75 -3.59 -28.67
CA LEU A 119 -2.18 -2.22 -28.36
C LEU A 119 -2.83 -2.13 -26.97
N PHE A 120 -3.59 -3.14 -26.55
CA PHE A 120 -4.19 -3.16 -25.21
C PHE A 120 -3.11 -3.25 -24.12
N LEU A 121 -2.08 -4.08 -24.31
CA LEU A 121 -0.97 -4.18 -23.36
C LEU A 121 -0.18 -2.88 -23.27
N PHE A 122 0.14 -2.24 -24.40
CA PHE A 122 0.84 -0.95 -24.41
C PHE A 122 0.01 0.16 -23.77
N THR A 123 -1.26 0.30 -24.16
CA THR A 123 -2.14 1.35 -23.63
C THR A 123 -2.42 1.18 -22.15
N SER A 124 -2.68 -0.04 -21.66
CA SER A 124 -2.89 -0.30 -20.24
C SER A 124 -1.66 0.02 -19.38
N ASN A 125 -0.45 -0.34 -19.83
CA ASN A 125 0.79 0.04 -19.16
C ASN A 125 1.00 1.56 -19.16
N LEU A 126 0.75 2.24 -20.29
CA LEU A 126 0.89 3.69 -20.40
C LEU A 126 -0.08 4.41 -19.45
N ILE A 127 -1.35 3.99 -19.42
CA ILE A 127 -2.37 4.53 -18.50
C ILE A 127 -1.93 4.31 -17.05
N PHE A 128 -1.43 3.11 -16.72
CA PHE A 128 -0.95 2.82 -15.37
C PHE A 128 0.23 3.72 -14.95
N VAL A 129 1.20 3.95 -15.85
CA VAL A 129 2.32 4.86 -15.59
C VAL A 129 1.85 6.30 -15.40
N ILE A 130 0.95 6.78 -16.26
CA ILE A 130 0.35 8.12 -16.15
C ILE A 130 -0.41 8.26 -14.83
N ALA A 131 -1.26 7.30 -14.48
CA ALA A 131 -2.01 7.31 -13.22
C ALA A 131 -1.06 7.34 -12.01
N THR A 132 -0.02 6.52 -12.02
CA THR A 132 1.02 6.50 -10.97
C THR A 132 1.72 7.86 -10.85
N PHE A 133 2.08 8.48 -11.98
CA PHE A 133 2.68 9.82 -12.00
C PHE A 133 1.73 10.89 -11.45
N VAL A 134 0.45 10.83 -11.82
CA VAL A 134 -0.60 11.72 -11.29
C VAL A 134 -0.73 11.55 -9.77
N PHE A 135 -0.71 10.32 -9.24
CA PHE A 135 -0.74 10.08 -7.81
C PHE A 135 0.49 10.65 -7.09
N LEU A 136 1.69 10.49 -7.65
CA LEU A 136 2.91 11.08 -7.10
C LEU A 136 2.83 12.61 -7.10
N LYS A 137 2.44 13.22 -8.22
CA LYS A 137 2.26 14.67 -8.34
C LYS A 137 1.19 15.19 -7.37
N TYR A 138 0.11 14.44 -7.17
CA TYR A 138 -0.90 14.76 -6.16
C TYR A 138 -0.31 14.80 -4.75
N GLN A 139 0.51 13.82 -4.36
CA GLN A 139 1.17 13.84 -3.05
C GLN A 139 2.17 14.99 -2.93
N MET A 140 2.95 15.27 -3.98
CA MET A 140 3.86 16.42 -4.01
C MET A 140 3.13 17.74 -3.78
N ASN A 141 2.10 18.02 -4.58
CA ASN A 141 1.31 19.24 -4.50
C ASN A 141 0.52 19.34 -3.19
N LYS A 142 0.12 18.20 -2.61
CA LYS A 142 -0.58 18.17 -1.32
C LYS A 142 0.29 18.65 -0.16
N TYR A 143 1.61 18.46 -0.25
CA TYR A 143 2.57 18.80 0.81
C TYR A 143 3.62 19.83 0.36
N SER A 144 3.35 20.61 -0.69
CA SER A 144 4.25 21.65 -1.20
C SER A 144 4.14 22.97 -0.44
N ASP A 145 2.98 23.26 0.16
CA ASP A 145 2.69 24.53 0.81
C ASP A 145 2.22 24.33 2.26
N ILE A 146 3.01 24.87 3.20
CA ILE A 146 2.74 24.82 4.65
C ILE A 146 1.64 25.80 5.04
N THR A 147 1.46 26.89 4.30
CA THR A 147 0.52 27.97 4.65
C THR A 147 -0.93 27.61 4.31
N LYS A 148 -1.12 26.66 3.41
CA LYS A 148 -2.45 26.19 2.98
C LYS A 148 -3.14 25.41 4.10
N LYS A 149 -3.99 26.09 4.87
CA LYS A 149 -4.93 25.44 5.81
C LYS A 149 -5.87 24.53 5.02
N ARG A 150 -5.62 23.22 5.09
CA ARG A 150 -6.56 22.22 4.57
C ARG A 150 -7.61 21.91 5.63
N LYS A 151 -8.88 21.94 5.25
CA LYS A 151 -9.93 21.31 6.07
C LYS A 151 -9.52 19.86 6.30
N THR A 152 -9.56 19.42 7.54
CA THR A 152 -9.53 18.00 7.87
C THR A 152 -10.75 17.38 7.18
N ASP A 153 -10.53 16.65 6.09
CA ASP A 153 -11.57 15.82 5.49
C ASP A 153 -11.96 14.77 6.52
N TYR A 154 -13.03 15.06 7.26
CA TYR A 154 -13.68 14.09 8.12
C TYR A 154 -14.27 13.05 7.16
N ILE A 155 -13.66 11.88 7.06
CA ILE A 155 -14.15 10.79 6.22
C ILE A 155 -15.43 10.27 6.88
N TYR A 156 -16.57 10.90 6.56
CA TYR A 156 -17.89 10.59 7.08
C TYR A 156 -18.48 9.26 6.54
N HIS A 157 -17.67 8.47 5.82
CA HIS A 157 -18.12 7.27 5.09
C HIS A 157 -17.43 5.99 5.56
N SER A 158 -17.14 5.86 6.86
CA SER A 158 -16.57 4.62 7.41
C SER A 158 -17.51 3.42 7.24
N GLY A 159 -18.83 3.65 7.29
CA GLY A 159 -19.86 2.61 7.13
C GLY A 159 -19.83 1.91 5.76
N LEU A 160 -19.57 2.66 4.69
CA LEU A 160 -19.47 2.10 3.33
C LEU A 160 -18.24 1.20 3.18
N LEU A 161 -17.12 1.61 3.79
CA LEU A 161 -15.88 0.83 3.80
C LEU A 161 -16.04 -0.48 4.58
N THR A 162 -16.82 -0.49 5.67
CA THR A 162 -17.10 -1.70 6.46
C THR A 162 -18.14 -2.62 5.81
N ALA A 163 -19.10 -2.07 5.06
CA ALA A 163 -20.13 -2.86 4.36
C ALA A 163 -19.65 -3.42 3.00
N GLY A 164 -18.57 -2.85 2.45
CA GLY A 164 -18.01 -3.22 1.13
C GLY A 164 -17.81 -4.72 0.91
N PRO A 165 -17.18 -5.49 1.84
CA PRO A 165 -17.02 -6.94 1.68
C PRO A 165 -18.34 -7.70 1.56
N GLY A 166 -19.37 -7.31 2.32
CA GLY A 166 -20.69 -7.93 2.26
C GLY A 166 -21.42 -7.63 0.95
N ILE A 167 -21.36 -6.38 0.49
CA ILE A 167 -21.92 -5.96 -0.81
C ILE A 167 -21.20 -6.70 -1.95
N GLY A 168 -19.86 -6.77 -1.89
CA GLY A 168 -19.05 -7.47 -2.87
C GLY A 168 -19.36 -8.97 -2.94
N TYR A 169 -19.60 -9.62 -1.79
CA TYR A 169 -19.99 -11.03 -1.76
C TYR A 169 -21.35 -11.27 -2.42
N ILE A 170 -22.35 -10.43 -2.14
CA ILE A 170 -23.69 -10.55 -2.75
C ILE A 170 -23.61 -10.39 -4.27
N ILE A 171 -22.89 -9.35 -4.74
CA ILE A 171 -22.67 -9.11 -6.17
C ILE A 171 -21.92 -10.29 -6.80
N GLY A 172 -20.87 -10.77 -6.14
CA GLY A 172 -20.07 -11.91 -6.62
C GLY A 172 -20.93 -13.17 -6.79
N GLN A 173 -21.75 -13.52 -5.80
CA GLN A 173 -22.63 -14.68 -5.88
C GLN A 173 -23.70 -14.55 -6.95
N ALA A 174 -24.26 -13.34 -7.14
CA ALA A 174 -25.24 -13.09 -8.19
C ALA A 174 -24.62 -13.26 -9.59
N VAL A 175 -23.40 -12.75 -9.79
CA VAL A 175 -22.69 -12.82 -11.06
C VAL A 175 -22.22 -14.24 -11.40
N MET A 176 -21.64 -14.94 -10.42
CA MET A 176 -21.15 -16.31 -10.59
C MET A 176 -22.26 -17.30 -10.97
N ARG A 177 -23.49 -17.07 -10.51
CA ARG A 177 -24.65 -17.90 -10.87
C ARG A 177 -25.16 -17.70 -12.30
N HIS A 178 -24.83 -16.58 -12.93
CA HIS A 178 -25.36 -16.23 -14.24
C HIS A 178 -24.37 -16.50 -15.38
N SER A 179 -23.09 -16.14 -15.23
CA SER A 179 -22.13 -16.33 -16.32
C SER A 179 -20.68 -16.31 -15.84
N GLU A 180 -19.89 -17.25 -16.36
CA GLU A 180 -18.43 -17.24 -16.20
C GLU A 180 -17.81 -15.98 -16.81
N TYR A 181 -18.28 -15.54 -17.98
CA TYR A 181 -17.79 -14.33 -18.65
C TYR A 181 -17.99 -13.07 -17.80
N LEU A 182 -19.17 -12.93 -17.17
CA LEU A 182 -19.42 -11.82 -16.24
C LEU A 182 -18.51 -11.89 -15.01
N THR A 183 -18.20 -13.10 -14.53
CA THR A 183 -17.27 -13.30 -13.41
C THR A 183 -15.87 -12.79 -13.77
N TRP A 184 -15.38 -13.11 -14.97
CA TRP A 184 -14.10 -12.61 -15.46
C TRP A 184 -14.07 -11.09 -15.64
N LEU A 185 -15.17 -10.48 -16.12
CA LEU A 185 -15.29 -9.02 -16.20
C LEU A 185 -15.26 -8.34 -14.82
N VAL A 186 -15.91 -8.93 -13.82
CA VAL A 186 -15.87 -8.41 -12.44
C VAL A 186 -14.44 -8.50 -11.89
N LEU A 187 -13.77 -9.64 -12.05
CA LEU A 187 -12.37 -9.81 -11.62
C LEU A 187 -11.42 -8.85 -12.34
N PHE A 188 -11.63 -8.61 -13.64
CA PHE A 188 -10.90 -7.64 -14.43
C PHE A 188 -10.99 -6.23 -13.81
N CYS A 189 -12.20 -5.76 -13.50
CA CYS A 189 -12.42 -4.48 -12.83
C CYS A 189 -11.79 -4.43 -11.42
N ILE A 190 -11.92 -5.51 -10.66
CA ILE A 190 -11.35 -5.61 -9.30
C ILE A 190 -9.82 -5.52 -9.34
N PHE A 191 -9.17 -6.24 -10.25
CA PHE A 191 -7.70 -6.23 -10.36
C PHE A 191 -7.18 -4.87 -10.85
N LEU A 192 -7.87 -4.23 -11.79
CA LEU A 192 -7.54 -2.86 -12.18
C LEU A 192 -7.65 -1.89 -10.99
N PHE A 193 -8.75 -1.98 -10.23
CA PHE A 193 -8.96 -1.18 -9.03
C PHE A 193 -7.83 -1.40 -8.01
N PHE A 194 -7.49 -2.64 -7.68
CA PHE A 194 -6.41 -2.94 -6.74
C PHE A 194 -5.05 -2.47 -7.23
N SER A 195 -4.77 -2.61 -8.53
CA SER A 195 -3.53 -2.09 -9.13
C SER A 195 -3.40 -0.58 -8.92
N LEU A 196 -4.45 0.18 -9.26
CA LEU A 196 -4.47 1.64 -9.09
C LEU A 196 -4.47 2.06 -7.62
N PHE A 197 -5.26 1.38 -6.78
CA PHE A 197 -5.32 1.65 -5.35
C PHE A 197 -3.96 1.45 -4.68
N LEU A 198 -3.28 0.34 -4.96
CA LEU A 198 -1.95 0.06 -4.41
C LEU A 198 -0.90 1.01 -5.00
N SER A 199 -1.00 1.41 -6.26
CA SER A 199 -0.13 2.46 -6.82
C SER A 199 -0.30 3.80 -6.07
N TYR A 200 -1.53 4.19 -5.75
CA TYR A 200 -1.80 5.36 -4.91
C TYR A 200 -1.21 5.22 -3.50
N VAL A 201 -1.37 4.04 -2.87
CA VAL A 201 -0.77 3.75 -1.55
C VAL A 201 0.75 3.84 -1.63
N ALA A 202 1.38 3.25 -2.64
CA ALA A 202 2.81 3.32 -2.89
C ALA A 202 3.28 4.78 -3.01
N ALA A 203 2.64 5.57 -3.86
CA ALA A 203 2.94 6.98 -4.04
C ALA A 203 2.88 7.75 -2.71
N LYS A 204 1.82 7.51 -1.90
CA LYS A 204 1.65 8.14 -0.58
C LYS A 204 2.77 7.78 0.40
N PHE A 205 3.09 6.51 0.55
CA PHE A 205 4.05 6.04 1.55
C PHE A 205 5.51 6.27 1.14
N ILE A 206 5.84 6.13 -0.15
CA ILE A 206 7.17 6.45 -0.68
C ILE A 206 7.42 7.96 -0.57
N TYR A 207 6.47 8.79 -1.00
CA TYR A 207 6.60 10.26 -0.85
C TYR A 207 6.74 10.65 0.62
N LYS A 208 5.97 10.03 1.53
CA LYS A 208 6.12 10.20 2.98
C LYS A 208 7.51 9.83 3.49
N ALA A 209 8.03 8.68 3.08
CA ALA A 209 9.34 8.20 3.52
C ALA A 209 10.48 9.14 3.07
N LEU A 210 10.41 9.62 1.82
CA LEU A 210 11.35 10.58 1.26
C LEU A 210 11.24 11.96 1.93
N PHE A 211 10.02 12.44 2.16
CA PHE A 211 9.78 13.71 2.84
C PHE A 211 10.29 13.70 4.29
N MET A 212 10.07 12.60 5.02
CA MET A 212 10.62 12.41 6.37
C MET A 212 12.15 12.38 6.37
N ARG A 213 12.76 11.71 5.39
CA ARG A 213 14.21 11.66 5.25
C ARG A 213 14.81 13.04 4.99
N ALA A 214 14.17 13.83 4.13
CA ALA A 214 14.61 15.20 3.82
C ALA A 214 14.44 16.16 5.01
N ASN A 215 13.49 15.87 5.92
CA ASN A 215 13.10 16.74 7.03
C ASN A 215 13.27 16.03 8.39
N TRP A 216 14.37 15.30 8.57
CA TRP A 216 14.58 14.43 9.74
C TRP A 216 14.46 15.14 11.09
N HIS A 217 14.91 16.40 11.16
CA HIS A 217 14.81 17.25 12.36
C HIS A 217 13.36 17.48 12.84
N LEU A 218 12.37 17.31 11.96
CA LEU A 218 10.95 17.42 12.30
C LEU A 218 10.33 16.08 12.69
N VAL A 219 11.03 14.95 12.52
CA VAL A 219 10.49 13.61 12.76
C VAL A 219 10.65 13.23 14.24
N VAL A 220 9.57 12.81 14.88
CA VAL A 220 9.56 12.40 16.29
C VAL A 220 9.08 10.97 16.40
N PHE A 221 9.95 10.09 16.90
CA PHE A 221 9.65 8.69 17.13
C PHE A 221 8.72 8.50 18.33
N GLN A 222 7.76 7.60 18.19
CA GLN A 222 6.91 7.18 19.31
C GLN A 222 7.77 6.47 20.36
N LYS A 223 7.60 6.85 21.63
CA LYS A 223 8.31 6.23 22.75
C LYS A 223 7.45 5.12 23.37
N PRO A 224 8.08 4.05 23.91
CA PRO A 224 7.34 2.98 24.57
C PRO A 224 6.65 3.45 25.84
N LEU A 225 5.40 3.01 26.02
CA LEU A 225 4.64 3.20 27.26
C LEU A 225 5.35 2.51 28.44
N LYS A 226 5.13 3.01 29.66
CA LYS A 226 5.74 2.45 30.89
C LYS A 226 5.51 0.94 31.03
N ARG A 227 4.32 0.44 30.65
CA ARG A 227 3.95 -0.99 30.66
C ARG A 227 4.79 -1.81 29.68
N ASP A 228 5.02 -1.30 28.47
CA ASP A 228 5.82 -1.98 27.45
C ASP A 228 7.31 -1.98 27.81
N ARG A 229 7.81 -0.91 28.43
CA ARG A 229 9.20 -0.86 28.92
C ARG A 229 9.51 -1.96 29.93
N LYS A 230 8.56 -2.32 30.79
CA LYS A 230 8.71 -3.42 31.74
C LYS A 230 8.86 -4.77 31.00
N LYS A 231 7.97 -5.04 30.04
CA LYS A 231 8.05 -6.23 29.17
C LYS A 231 9.35 -6.29 28.34
N PHE A 232 9.85 -5.15 27.88
CA PHE A 232 11.12 -5.11 27.13
C PHE A 232 12.33 -5.36 28.02
N ARG A 233 12.33 -4.86 29.26
CA ARG A 233 13.36 -5.19 30.26
C ARG A 233 13.34 -6.67 30.63
N GLU A 234 12.17 -7.25 30.84
CA GLU A 234 11.99 -8.69 31.13
C GLU A 234 12.47 -9.59 29.98
N LYS A 235 12.45 -9.10 28.73
CA LYS A 235 12.95 -9.81 27.54
C LYS A 235 14.40 -9.47 27.16
N GLY A 236 15.13 -8.70 27.98
CA GLY A 236 16.52 -8.30 27.70
C GLY A 236 16.71 -7.37 26.50
N LEU A 237 15.63 -6.75 26.00
CA LEU A 237 15.68 -5.88 24.82
C LEU A 237 16.02 -4.45 25.23
N VAL A 238 17.28 -4.03 24.98
CA VAL A 238 17.73 -2.66 25.23
C VAL A 238 17.16 -1.72 24.16
N LEU A 239 16.27 -0.82 24.60
CA LEU A 239 15.80 0.30 23.78
C LEU A 239 16.89 1.37 23.78
N LYS A 240 17.71 1.42 22.72
CA LYS A 240 18.56 2.59 22.41
C LYS A 240 17.73 3.67 21.73
#